data_AF-A0A9D8MZK2-F1
#
_entry.id   AF-A0A9D8MZK2-F1
#
_cell.length_a   1.000
_cell.length_b   1.000
_cell.length_c   1.000
_cell.angle_alpha   90.00
_cell.angle_beta   90.00
_cell.angle_gamma   90.00
#
_symmetry.space_group_name_H-M   'P 1'
#
loop_
_entity.id
_entity.type
_entity.pdbx_description
1 polymer ?
#
loop_
_entity_poly.entity_id
_entity_poly.type
_entity_poly.pdbx_seq_one_letter_code
_entity_poly.pdbx_strand_id
1 'polypeptide(L)'
;MIDYSIRKFRPDTDTLKPFDCGNTDLNGFLLETGTKEPNATLSEKELMAATYIVEDNSNHDILAYFSILHDKIERQFVDKTIWNRLSRVFPNAKRRSSYPALKIGKLAVSNRAKSCGLGTQLLNYIEWIFLQDKRAGCRFITVDALLEAEGFYRKNFSIV
;
A
#
# COMPACT_ATOMS: atom_id res chain seq x y z
N MET A 1 17.98 -10.69 10.27
CA MET A 1 17.01 -9.59 10.11
C MET A 1 17.59 -8.69 9.03
N ILE A 2 16.83 -8.36 7.99
CA ILE A 2 17.31 -7.45 6.95
C ILE A 2 17.34 -6.05 7.56
N ASP A 3 18.49 -5.39 7.49
CA ASP A 3 18.62 -4.00 7.94
C ASP A 3 18.22 -3.07 6.79
N TYR A 4 17.10 -2.37 6.96
CA TYR A 4 16.54 -1.51 5.93
C TYR A 4 16.01 -0.21 6.52
N SER A 5 15.90 0.80 5.67
CA SER A 5 15.23 2.06 5.99
C SER A 5 14.03 2.27 5.07
N ILE A 6 13.01 2.95 5.60
CA ILE A 6 11.83 3.36 4.84
C ILE A 6 11.85 4.87 4.72
N ARG A 7 11.75 5.39 3.49
CA ARG A 7 11.69 6.82 3.21
C ARG A 7 10.61 7.13 2.19
N LYS A 8 10.09 8.36 2.24
CA LYS A 8 9.14 8.85 1.22
C LYS A 8 9.87 9.02 -0.12
N PHE A 9 9.23 8.60 -1.20
CA PHE A 9 9.70 8.84 -2.57
C PHE A 9 9.67 10.34 -2.91
N ARG A 10 10.73 10.81 -3.57
CA ARG A 10 10.91 12.20 -3.98
C ARG A 10 11.24 12.25 -5.46
N PRO A 11 10.25 12.44 -6.35
CA PRO A 11 10.44 12.30 -7.79
C PRO A 11 11.53 13.20 -8.39
N ASP A 12 11.72 14.41 -7.87
CA ASP A 12 12.70 15.36 -8.41
C ASP A 12 14.12 15.19 -7.83
N THR A 13 14.30 14.29 -6.86
CA THR A 13 15.58 14.10 -6.14
C THR A 13 16.09 12.66 -6.23
N ASP A 14 15.18 11.69 -6.27
CA ASP A 14 15.54 10.29 -6.19
C ASP A 14 16.04 9.76 -7.53
N THR A 15 17.29 9.30 -7.56
CA THR A 15 17.80 8.47 -8.65
C THR A 15 17.44 7.02 -8.35
N LEU A 16 16.38 6.52 -9.00
CA LEU A 16 15.89 5.16 -8.75
C LEU A 16 16.85 4.11 -9.30
N LYS A 17 17.26 3.20 -8.43
CA LYS A 17 18.02 2.01 -8.82
C LYS A 17 17.13 0.97 -9.51
N PRO A 18 17.72 0.00 -10.23
CA PRO A 18 16.98 -1.12 -10.79
C PRO A 18 16.15 -1.85 -9.73
N PHE A 19 14.92 -2.17 -10.07
CA PHE A 19 13.94 -2.83 -9.22
C PHE A 19 13.19 -3.84 -10.07
N ASP A 20 13.13 -5.08 -9.57
CA ASP A 20 12.38 -6.14 -10.21
C ASP A 20 11.68 -7.01 -9.16
N CYS A 21 10.35 -6.98 -9.19
CA CYS A 21 9.49 -7.83 -8.40
C CYS A 21 8.85 -8.96 -9.22
N GLY A 22 9.26 -9.18 -10.47
CA GLY A 22 8.71 -10.19 -11.37
C GLY A 22 7.34 -9.84 -11.96
N ASN A 23 6.84 -8.63 -11.74
CA ASN A 23 5.60 -8.12 -12.34
C ASN A 23 5.91 -6.82 -13.09
N THR A 24 5.67 -6.80 -14.40
CA THR A 24 5.99 -5.69 -15.29
C THR A 24 5.24 -4.41 -14.93
N ASP A 25 3.98 -4.52 -14.51
CA ASP A 25 3.15 -3.35 -14.16
C ASP A 25 3.61 -2.71 -12.85
N LEU A 26 3.98 -3.53 -11.86
CA LEU A 26 4.54 -3.06 -10.60
C LEU A 26 5.96 -2.50 -10.78
N ASN A 27 6.77 -3.10 -11.64
CA ASN A 27 8.08 -2.55 -11.98
C ASN A 27 7.91 -1.20 -12.69
N GLY A 28 7.00 -1.13 -13.67
CA GLY A 28 6.69 0.05 -14.47
C GLY A 28 6.02 1.20 -13.70
N PHE A 29 5.39 0.90 -12.55
CA PHE A 29 4.87 1.93 -11.67
C PHE A 29 5.99 2.76 -11.04
N LEU A 30 7.04 2.08 -10.54
CA LEU A 30 8.17 2.73 -9.87
C LEU A 30 9.22 3.20 -10.88
N LEU A 31 9.60 2.33 -11.82
CA LEU A 31 10.62 2.58 -12.83
C LEU A 31 9.97 2.87 -14.17
N GLU A 32 10.56 3.80 -14.92
CA GLU A 32 10.06 4.19 -16.22
C GLU A 32 10.07 3.00 -17.20
N THR A 33 8.89 2.48 -17.56
CA THR A 33 8.73 1.54 -18.68
C THR A 33 8.12 2.29 -19.87
N GLY A 34 8.92 3.13 -20.53
CA GLY A 34 8.66 3.63 -21.89
C GLY A 34 7.85 4.93 -22.05
N THR A 35 7.13 5.41 -21.03
CA THR A 35 6.53 6.76 -21.03
C THR A 35 7.41 7.72 -20.23
N LYS A 36 7.70 8.90 -20.79
CA LYS A 36 8.67 9.93 -20.30
C LYS A 36 8.72 10.23 -18.78
N GLU A 37 7.71 9.83 -18.00
CA GLU A 37 7.71 9.92 -16.53
C GLU A 37 7.10 8.65 -15.90
N PRO A 38 7.69 8.08 -14.83
CA PRO A 38 7.09 6.97 -14.07
C PRO A 38 5.74 7.33 -13.44
N ASN A 39 4.84 6.34 -13.30
CA ASN A 39 3.53 6.56 -12.67
C ASN A 39 3.63 6.98 -11.20
N ALA A 40 4.64 6.50 -10.46
CA ALA A 40 4.90 6.93 -9.09
C ALA A 40 5.21 8.44 -9.02
N THR A 41 5.95 8.97 -10.00
CA THR A 41 6.29 10.39 -10.11
C THR A 41 5.05 11.24 -10.33
N LEU A 42 4.23 10.86 -11.31
CA LEU A 42 2.96 11.55 -11.57
C LEU A 42 2.02 11.47 -10.38
N SER A 43 1.95 10.32 -9.72
CA SER A 43 1.09 10.12 -8.55
C SER A 43 1.49 11.01 -7.37
N GLU A 44 2.79 11.22 -7.14
CA GLU A 44 3.28 12.15 -6.11
C GLU A 44 3.03 13.61 -6.49
N LYS A 45 3.31 14.00 -7.74
CA LYS A 45 3.09 15.38 -8.24
C LYS A 45 1.62 15.80 -8.15
N GLU A 46 0.71 14.90 -8.52
CA GLU A 46 -0.73 15.14 -8.52
C GLU A 46 -1.42 14.79 -7.20
N LEU A 47 -0.66 14.40 -6.16
CA LEU A 47 -1.20 13.99 -4.85
C LEU A 47 -2.20 12.83 -4.91
N MET A 48 -2.08 11.98 -5.93
CA MET A 48 -2.91 10.79 -6.09
C MET A 48 -2.49 9.66 -5.14
N ALA A 49 -1.19 9.52 -4.87
CA ALA A 49 -0.67 8.54 -3.94
C ALA A 49 0.63 9.00 -3.29
N ALA A 50 0.82 8.65 -2.01
CA ALA A 50 2.09 8.78 -1.32
C ALA A 50 2.87 7.46 -1.42
N THR A 51 4.02 7.48 -2.09
CA THR A 51 4.89 6.32 -2.32
C THR A 51 6.07 6.33 -1.35
N TYR A 52 6.40 5.15 -0.82
CA TYR A 52 7.50 4.92 0.10
C TYR A 52 8.43 3.86 -0.46
N ILE A 53 9.73 4.12 -0.38
CA ILE A 53 10.79 3.23 -0.83
C ILE A 53 11.42 2.57 0.40
N VAL A 54 11.67 1.27 0.27
CA VAL A 54 12.37 0.45 1.27
C VAL A 54 13.74 0.10 0.71
N GLU A 55 14.78 0.61 1.33
CA GLU A 55 16.16 0.47 0.88
C GLU A 55 16.99 -0.32 1.88
N ASP A 56 17.85 -1.19 1.37
CA ASP A 56 18.87 -1.86 2.18
C ASP A 56 19.90 -0.83 2.65
N ASN A 57 20.18 -0.79 3.96
CA ASN A 57 21.11 0.20 4.52
C ASN A 57 22.57 -0.03 4.10
N SER A 58 22.93 -1.23 3.66
CA SER A 58 24.31 -1.61 3.35
C SER A 58 24.71 -1.24 1.93
N ASN A 59 23.83 -1.53 0.96
CA ASN A 59 24.11 -1.32 -0.46
C ASN A 59 23.20 -0.28 -1.12
N HIS A 60 22.19 0.24 -0.40
CA HIS A 60 21.15 1.16 -0.88
C HIS A 60 20.25 0.60 -1.98
N ASP A 61 20.16 -0.71 -2.15
CA ASP A 61 19.29 -1.32 -3.17
C ASP A 61 17.82 -1.26 -2.73
N ILE A 62 16.93 -1.08 -3.72
CA ILE A 62 15.49 -1.05 -3.46
C ILE A 62 15.01 -2.48 -3.22
N LEU A 63 14.64 -2.78 -1.98
CA LEU A 63 14.14 -4.09 -1.56
C LEU A 63 12.63 -4.20 -1.76
N ALA A 64 11.91 -3.08 -1.60
CA ALA A 64 10.47 -3.01 -1.78
C ALA A 64 10.02 -1.57 -1.94
N TYR A 65 8.78 -1.38 -2.39
CA TYR A 65 8.09 -0.10 -2.30
C TYR A 65 6.61 -0.34 -2.03
N PHE A 66 5.95 0.69 -1.48
CA PHE A 66 4.51 0.70 -1.38
C PHE A 66 3.92 2.09 -1.55
N SER A 67 2.68 2.18 -2.03
CA SER A 67 1.94 3.43 -2.18
C SER A 67 0.65 3.40 -1.37
N ILE A 68 0.34 4.56 -0.80
CA ILE A 68 -0.79 4.78 0.09
C ILE A 68 -1.66 5.90 -0.45
N LEU A 69 -2.98 5.72 -0.39
CA LEU A 69 -3.97 6.65 -0.90
C LEU A 69 -5.09 6.82 0.13
N HIS A 70 -5.65 8.02 0.22
CA HIS A 70 -6.91 8.21 0.93
C HIS A 70 -8.06 7.56 0.15
N ASP A 71 -8.93 6.86 0.85
CA ASP A 71 -10.01 6.09 0.23
C ASP A 71 -11.28 6.14 1.07
N LYS A 72 -12.36 5.58 0.52
CA LYS A 72 -13.59 5.32 1.26
C LYS A 72 -14.21 4.02 0.81
N ILE A 73 -14.82 3.30 1.75
CA ILE A 73 -15.67 2.16 1.43
C ILE A 73 -17.10 2.68 1.35
N GLU A 74 -17.78 2.44 0.23
CA GLU A 74 -19.17 2.87 0.05
C GLU A 74 -20.11 1.68 -0.10
N ARG A 75 -21.29 1.81 0.52
CA ARG A 75 -22.35 0.78 0.50
C ARG A 75 -22.72 0.33 -0.91
N GLN A 76 -22.69 1.24 -1.88
CA GLN A 76 -23.11 0.96 -3.25
C GLN A 76 -22.19 0.00 -4.00
N PHE A 77 -20.92 -0.11 -3.57
CA PHE A 77 -19.90 -0.95 -4.22
C PHE A 77 -19.59 -2.24 -3.44
N VAL A 78 -20.32 -2.50 -2.35
CA VAL A 78 -20.11 -3.66 -1.48
C VAL A 78 -21.38 -4.49 -1.42
N ASP A 79 -21.22 -5.82 -1.42
CA ASP A 79 -22.35 -6.73 -1.25
C ASP A 79 -23.16 -6.39 0.02
N LYS A 80 -24.48 -6.46 -0.07
CA LYS A 80 -25.38 -6.07 1.03
C LYS A 80 -25.11 -6.88 2.30
N THR A 81 -24.75 -8.15 2.18
CA THR A 81 -24.47 -9.05 3.30
C THR A 81 -23.19 -8.64 4.01
N ILE A 82 -22.12 -8.40 3.24
CA ILE A 82 -20.84 -7.90 3.74
C ILE A 82 -21.04 -6.54 4.41
N TRP A 83 -21.74 -5.61 3.75
CA TRP A 83 -22.02 -4.28 4.30
C TRP A 83 -22.78 -4.34 5.62
N ASN A 84 -23.78 -5.23 5.72
CA ASN A 84 -24.55 -5.41 6.95
C ASN A 84 -23.68 -5.97 8.08
N ARG A 85 -22.82 -6.96 7.80
CA ARG A 85 -21.87 -7.51 8.77
C ARG A 85 -20.91 -6.43 9.26
N LEU A 86 -20.32 -5.69 8.34
CA LEU A 86 -19.35 -4.63 8.59
C LEU A 86 -19.99 -3.47 9.38
N SER A 87 -21.20 -3.04 9.01
CA SER A 87 -21.93 -1.97 9.70
C SER A 87 -22.37 -2.34 11.12
N ARG A 88 -22.59 -3.63 11.40
CA ARG A 88 -23.02 -4.11 12.73
C ARG A 88 -21.93 -4.02 13.80
N VAL A 89 -20.67 -3.93 13.40
CA VAL A 89 -19.54 -3.68 14.32
C VAL A 89 -19.64 -2.29 14.96
N PHE A 90 -20.36 -1.35 14.32
CA PHE A 90 -20.52 0.01 14.82
C PHE A 90 -21.82 0.21 15.60
N PRO A 91 -21.81 1.12 16.60
CA PRO A 91 -23.03 1.64 17.19
C PRO A 91 -23.98 2.18 16.12
N ASN A 92 -25.28 1.96 16.28
CA ASN A 92 -26.30 2.37 15.30
C ASN A 92 -26.15 3.84 14.87
N ALA A 93 -25.88 4.75 15.82
CA ALA A 93 -25.69 6.18 15.59
C ALA A 93 -24.45 6.55 14.74
N LYS A 94 -23.51 5.61 14.55
CA LYS A 94 -22.30 5.81 13.75
C LYS A 94 -22.29 5.00 12.46
N ARG A 95 -23.36 4.26 12.16
CA ARG A 95 -23.54 3.60 10.87
C ARG A 95 -23.76 4.67 9.80
N ARG A 96 -23.02 4.55 8.70
CA ARG A 96 -23.03 5.51 7.59
C ARG A 96 -23.23 4.76 6.28
N SER A 97 -23.44 5.47 5.18
CA SER A 97 -23.41 4.92 3.81
C SER A 97 -22.00 4.79 3.24
N SER A 98 -21.02 5.44 3.88
CA SER A 98 -19.60 5.34 3.58
C SER A 98 -18.76 5.41 4.85
N TYR A 99 -17.60 4.76 4.83
CA TYR A 99 -16.62 4.79 5.93
C TYR A 99 -15.26 5.26 5.43
N PRO A 100 -14.53 6.05 6.23
CA PRO A 100 -13.19 6.50 5.86
C PRO A 100 -12.24 5.30 5.83
N ALA A 101 -11.46 5.23 4.77
CA ALA A 101 -10.51 4.18 4.55
C ALA A 101 -9.19 4.74 4.03
N LEU A 102 -8.21 3.85 4.03
CA LEU A 102 -6.92 4.11 3.44
C LEU A 102 -6.55 2.92 2.57
N LYS A 103 -6.20 3.18 1.33
CA LYS A 103 -5.86 2.15 0.36
C LYS A 103 -4.35 1.93 0.33
N ILE A 104 -3.93 0.67 0.40
CA ILE A 104 -2.63 0.23 -0.10
C ILE A 104 -2.81 0.02 -1.60
N GLY A 105 -2.27 0.92 -2.41
CA GLY A 105 -2.46 0.88 -3.86
C GLY A 105 -1.52 -0.12 -4.51
N LYS A 106 -0.22 0.12 -4.36
CA LYS A 106 0.82 -0.76 -4.88
C LYS A 106 1.67 -1.23 -3.70
N LEU A 107 2.00 -2.51 -3.66
CA LEU A 107 2.98 -3.08 -2.73
C LEU A 107 3.78 -4.10 -3.52
N ALA A 108 5.08 -3.86 -3.66
CA ALA A 108 5.96 -4.73 -4.43
C ALA A 108 7.22 -5.01 -3.61
N VAL A 109 7.58 -6.29 -3.54
CA VAL A 109 8.83 -6.76 -2.92
C VAL A 109 9.73 -7.31 -4.03
N SER A 110 10.96 -6.80 -4.08
CA SER A 110 11.99 -7.23 -5.02
C SER A 110 12.19 -8.74 -4.94
N ASN A 111 12.44 -9.38 -6.08
CA ASN A 111 12.76 -10.80 -6.16
C ASN A 111 13.93 -11.20 -5.23
N ARG A 112 14.86 -10.28 -4.97
CA ARG A 112 16.00 -10.47 -4.06
C ARG A 112 15.60 -10.54 -2.58
N ALA A 113 14.46 -9.96 -2.22
CA ALA A 113 13.95 -9.86 -0.85
C ALA A 113 12.64 -10.63 -0.62
N LYS A 114 12.15 -11.36 -1.63
CA LYS A 114 10.97 -12.21 -1.52
C LYS A 114 11.20 -13.32 -0.50
N SER A 115 10.12 -13.74 0.14
CA SER A 115 10.10 -14.85 1.13
C SER A 115 10.90 -14.63 2.43
N CYS A 116 11.52 -13.45 2.62
CA CYS A 116 12.19 -13.08 3.88
C CYS A 116 11.24 -12.47 4.94
N GLY A 117 9.92 -12.52 4.70
CA GLY A 117 8.91 -11.90 5.58
C GLY A 117 8.80 -10.38 5.45
N LEU A 118 9.55 -9.74 4.54
CA LEU A 118 9.56 -8.28 4.37
C LEU A 118 8.16 -7.73 4.06
N GLY A 119 7.38 -8.39 3.18
CA GLY A 119 6.02 -7.95 2.87
C GLY A 119 5.12 -7.87 4.12
N THR A 120 5.16 -8.88 4.99
CA THR A 120 4.41 -8.88 6.26
C THR A 120 4.89 -7.76 7.20
N GLN A 121 6.21 -7.54 7.29
CA GLN A 121 6.76 -6.45 8.09
C GLN A 121 6.29 -5.08 7.59
N LEU A 122 6.19 -4.90 6.27
CA LEU A 122 5.66 -3.68 5.67
C LEU A 122 4.18 -3.48 5.96
N LEU A 123 3.35 -4.53 5.91
CA LEU A 123 1.94 -4.42 6.31
C LEU A 123 1.79 -4.00 7.78
N ASN A 124 2.57 -4.60 8.68
CA ASN A 124 2.58 -4.22 10.09
C ASN A 124 3.05 -2.78 10.31
N TYR A 125 4.06 -2.34 9.54
CA TYR A 125 4.55 -0.96 9.58
C TYR A 125 3.48 0.03 9.11
N ILE A 126 2.78 -0.27 8.02
CA ILE A 126 1.66 0.52 7.51
C ILE A 126 0.59 0.63 8.60
N GLU A 127 0.12 -0.50 9.15
CA GLU A 127 -0.88 -0.50 10.23
C GLU A 127 -0.43 0.35 11.43
N TRP A 128 0.83 0.20 11.86
CA TRP A 128 1.37 0.97 12.96
C TRP A 128 1.35 2.47 12.69
N ILE A 129 1.76 2.94 11.50
CA ILE A 129 1.67 4.36 11.14
C ILE A 129 0.23 4.87 11.26
N PHE A 130 -0.76 4.12 10.76
CA PHE A 130 -2.16 4.56 10.81
C PHE A 130 -2.75 4.57 12.20
N LEU A 131 -2.29 3.69 13.08
CA LEU A 131 -2.68 3.71 14.48
C LEU A 131 -2.07 4.91 15.24
N GLN A 132 -0.88 5.35 14.82
CA GLN A 132 -0.21 6.52 15.44
C GLN A 132 -0.66 7.86 14.84
N ASP A 133 -1.04 7.90 13.56
CA ASP A 133 -1.43 9.13 12.89
C ASP A 133 -2.84 9.57 13.31
N LYS A 134 -2.89 10.58 14.21
CA LYS A 134 -4.13 11.17 14.72
C LYS A 134 -4.61 12.38 13.92
N ARG A 135 -3.97 12.72 12.80
CA ARG A 135 -4.32 13.91 12.01
C ARG A 135 -5.68 13.77 11.31
N ALA A 136 -6.06 12.55 10.94
CA ALA A 136 -7.34 12.24 10.30
C ALA A 136 -7.90 10.91 10.80
N GLY A 137 -9.23 10.80 10.85
CA GLY A 137 -9.89 9.56 11.24
C GLY A 137 -9.90 8.55 10.09
N CYS A 138 -9.28 7.38 10.30
CA CYS A 138 -9.33 6.24 9.39
C CYS A 138 -9.86 5.01 10.13
N ARG A 139 -10.75 4.23 9.50
CA ARG A 139 -11.31 3.03 10.13
C ARG A 139 -10.93 1.73 9.43
N PHE A 140 -10.68 1.78 8.13
CA PHE A 140 -10.40 0.61 7.33
C PHE A 140 -9.13 0.80 6.51
N ILE A 141 -8.39 -0.28 6.33
CA ILE A 141 -7.38 -0.39 5.29
C ILE A 141 -8.01 -1.19 4.15
N THR A 142 -7.99 -0.63 2.94
CA THR A 142 -8.38 -1.32 1.70
C THR A 142 -7.13 -1.69 0.93
N VAL A 143 -7.21 -2.75 0.14
CA VAL A 143 -6.12 -3.19 -0.72
C VAL A 143 -6.69 -3.47 -2.10
N ASP A 144 -5.98 -3.02 -3.15
CA ASP A 144 -6.25 -3.43 -4.52
C ASP A 144 -5.31 -4.58 -4.86
N ALA A 145 -5.76 -5.80 -4.59
CA ALA A 145 -4.92 -6.99 -4.65
C ALA A 145 -5.06 -7.70 -6.00
N LEU A 146 -3.91 -8.01 -6.61
CA LEU A 146 -3.85 -9.02 -7.67
C LEU A 146 -4.33 -10.37 -7.10
N LEU A 147 -4.98 -11.19 -7.93
CA LEU A 147 -5.51 -12.50 -7.52
C LEU A 147 -4.42 -13.38 -6.86
N GLU A 148 -3.21 -13.35 -7.41
CA GLU A 148 -2.04 -14.07 -6.88
C GLU A 148 -1.61 -13.61 -5.49
N ALA A 149 -1.89 -12.35 -5.13
CA ALA A 149 -1.57 -11.75 -3.84
C ALA A 149 -2.69 -11.91 -2.80
N GLU A 150 -3.87 -12.41 -3.18
CA GLU A 150 -5.02 -12.53 -2.28
C GLU A 150 -4.68 -13.37 -1.04
N GLY A 151 -4.01 -14.51 -1.23
CA GLY A 151 -3.58 -15.39 -0.13
C GLY A 151 -2.61 -14.70 0.83
N PHE A 152 -1.74 -13.82 0.32
CA PHE A 152 -0.83 -13.03 1.15
C PHE A 152 -1.60 -12.04 2.03
N TYR A 153 -2.54 -11.28 1.47
CA TYR A 153 -3.33 -10.32 2.26
C TYR A 153 -4.27 -11.02 3.25
N ARG A 154 -4.92 -12.12 2.86
CA ARG A 154 -5.76 -12.94 3.76
C ARG A 154 -5.01 -13.50 4.97
N LYS A 155 -3.73 -13.81 4.81
CA LYS A 155 -2.90 -14.32 5.91
C LYS A 155 -2.53 -13.22 6.92
N ASN A 156 -2.38 -11.97 6.46
CA ASN A 156 -1.90 -10.87 7.28
C ASN A 156 -3.04 -10.00 7.85
N PHE A 157 -4.18 -9.89 7.17
CA PHE A 157 -5.32 -9.09 7.63
C PHE A 157 -6.55 -9.94 7.92
N SER A 158 -7.29 -9.54 8.96
CA SER A 158 -8.65 -10.01 9.18
C SER A 158 -9.59 -9.29 8.21
N ILE A 159 -9.87 -9.91 7.06
CA ILE A 159 -10.78 -9.36 6.04
C ILE A 159 -12.24 -9.55 6.49
N VAL A 160 -13.05 -8.50 6.38
CA VAL A 160 -14.47 -8.46 6.77
C VAL A 160 -15.37 -8.57 5.56
#